data_AF-A0A160PJX0-F1
#
_entry.id   AF-A0A160PJX0-F1
#
_cell.length_a   1.000
_cell.length_b   1.000
_cell.length_c   1.000
_cell.angle_alpha   90.00
_cell.angle_beta   90.00
_cell.angle_gamma   90.00
#
_symmetry.space_group_name_H-M   'P 1'
#
loop_
_entity.id
_entity.type
_entity.pdbx_description
1 polymer ?
#
loop_
_entity_poly.entity_id
_entity_poly.type
_entity_poly.pdbx_seq_one_letter_code
_entity_poly.pdbx_strand_id
1 'polypeptide(L)'
;MHLWEPSMDAKGIYDCPYCGVDREPCHGEAQIRERTQAGDAQCASALTHIVSSRARRDILAERMRQVSAEGYSFEHDDNHARGELAAAAACYALPVAVYTGCLAPFPPRGTLGLKLANHVWPWAPGSFRRKSRREDLIRAAALLIAEVERLDRLEVRGK
;
A
#
# COMPACT_ATOMS: atom_id res chain seq x y z
N MET A 1 33.21 20.40 -1.79
CA MET A 1 32.87 19.40 -2.82
C MET A 1 34.21 18.98 -3.42
N HIS A 2 34.83 17.92 -2.90
CA HIS A 2 36.15 17.51 -3.39
C HIS A 2 35.98 16.92 -4.78
N LEU A 3 36.57 17.59 -5.78
CA LEU A 3 36.75 17.04 -7.12
C LEU A 3 37.76 15.90 -6.99
N TRP A 4 37.30 14.68 -7.23
CA TRP A 4 38.17 13.51 -7.30
C TRP A 4 39.02 13.60 -8.57
N GLU A 5 40.35 13.57 -8.43
CA GLU A 5 41.27 13.46 -9.55
C GLU A 5 41.50 11.98 -9.85
N PRO A 6 41.27 11.50 -11.08
CA PRO A 6 41.44 10.09 -11.41
C PRO A 6 42.92 9.70 -11.39
N SER A 7 43.31 8.76 -10.52
CA SER A 7 44.61 8.09 -10.62
C SER A 7 44.47 6.82 -11.46
N MET A 8 45.17 6.76 -12.60
CA MET A 8 45.30 5.54 -13.41
C MET A 8 46.28 4.56 -12.75
N ASP A 9 45.96 3.27 -12.74
CA ASP A 9 46.95 2.25 -12.45
C ASP A 9 47.93 2.05 -13.64
N ALA A 10 48.99 1.28 -13.42
CA ALA A 10 50.01 1.00 -14.43
C ALA A 10 49.49 0.25 -15.68
N LYS A 11 48.22 -0.15 -15.70
CA LYS A 11 47.54 -0.82 -16.83
C LYS A 11 46.50 0.08 -17.52
N GLY A 12 46.35 1.33 -17.09
CA GLY A 12 45.40 2.29 -17.66
C GLY A 12 43.95 2.02 -17.27
N ILE A 13 43.71 1.31 -16.18
CA ILE A 13 42.37 0.99 -15.68
C ILE A 13 41.95 2.05 -14.66
N TYR A 14 40.77 2.62 -14.85
CA TYR A 14 40.15 3.55 -13.92
C TYR A 14 39.45 2.78 -12.80
N ASP A 15 39.94 2.95 -11.57
CA ASP A 15 39.30 2.43 -10.37
C ASP A 15 38.18 3.41 -9.97
N CYS A 16 37.06 3.37 -10.69
CA CYS A 16 35.91 4.24 -10.40
C CYS A 16 35.12 3.66 -9.22
N PRO A 17 35.04 4.34 -8.06
CA PRO A 17 34.44 3.81 -6.84
C PRO A 17 32.92 3.62 -6.94
N TYR A 18 32.30 4.02 -8.06
CA TYR A 18 30.86 3.92 -8.30
C TYR A 18 30.46 2.76 -9.21
N CYS A 19 31.34 2.26 -10.07
CA CYS A 19 30.94 1.25 -11.06
C CYS A 19 31.08 -0.20 -10.57
N GLY A 20 31.71 -0.44 -9.42
CA GLY A 20 32.01 -1.81 -8.99
C GLY A 20 32.93 -2.52 -10.00
N VAL A 21 33.42 -3.70 -9.62
CA VAL A 21 34.47 -4.47 -10.33
C VAL A 21 34.05 -5.06 -11.70
N ASP A 22 32.91 -4.64 -12.24
CA ASP A 22 32.45 -5.09 -13.54
C ASP A 22 33.16 -4.30 -14.64
N ARG A 23 33.98 -5.02 -15.40
CA ARG A 23 34.95 -4.54 -16.40
C ARG A 23 34.28 -3.99 -17.67
N GLU A 24 33.32 -3.10 -17.55
CA GLU A 24 32.79 -2.34 -18.69
C GLU A 24 33.49 -0.97 -18.80
N PRO A 25 33.72 -0.43 -20.01
CA PRO A 25 34.34 0.88 -20.17
C PRO A 25 33.53 1.96 -19.44
N CYS A 26 34.20 2.80 -18.63
CA CYS A 26 33.58 3.96 -18.00
C CYS A 26 32.90 4.84 -19.05
N HIS A 27 31.60 4.68 -19.21
CA HIS A 27 30.80 5.54 -20.05
C HIS A 27 30.63 6.87 -19.31
N GLY A 28 31.31 7.92 -19.79
CA GLY A 28 31.56 9.18 -19.07
C GLY A 28 30.31 9.91 -18.50
N GLU A 29 30.56 11.03 -17.82
CA GLU A 29 29.56 11.79 -17.03
C GLU A 29 28.21 12.03 -17.74
N ALA A 30 28.20 12.16 -19.06
CA ALA A 30 26.98 12.32 -19.85
C ALA A 30 26.02 11.13 -19.73
N GLN A 31 26.51 9.89 -19.78
CA GLN A 31 25.66 8.70 -19.66
C GLN A 31 25.16 8.48 -18.23
N ILE A 32 25.95 8.86 -17.22
CA ILE A 32 25.53 8.85 -15.80
C ILE A 32 24.41 9.87 -15.59
N ARG A 33 24.55 11.09 -16.12
CA ARG A 33 23.50 12.14 -16.03
C ARG A 33 22.23 11.74 -16.79
N GLU A 34 22.36 11.16 -17.97
CA GLU A 34 21.21 10.70 -18.77
C GLU A 34 20.46 9.55 -18.08
N ARG A 35 21.17 8.58 -17.49
CA ARG A 35 20.55 7.54 -16.65
C ARG A 35 19.86 8.09 -15.40
N THR A 36 20.46 9.09 -14.75
CA THR A 36 19.87 9.74 -13.56
C THR A 36 18.60 10.50 -13.95
N GLN A 37 18.64 11.29 -15.02
CA GLN A 37 17.49 12.02 -15.56
C GLN A 37 16.38 11.09 -16.03
N ALA A 38 16.73 9.98 -16.68
CA ALA A 38 15.77 8.95 -17.07
C ALA A 38 15.12 8.29 -15.84
N GLY A 39 15.90 7.98 -14.81
CA GLY A 39 15.40 7.45 -13.54
C GLY A 39 14.46 8.43 -12.83
N ASP A 40 14.86 9.70 -12.72
CA ASP A 40 14.04 10.76 -12.11
C ASP A 40 12.72 10.97 -12.87
N ALA A 41 12.76 10.96 -14.20
CA ALA A 41 11.56 11.06 -15.04
C ALA A 41 10.64 9.85 -14.88
N GLN A 42 11.19 8.64 -14.73
CA GLN A 42 10.42 7.42 -14.52
C GLN A 42 9.75 7.40 -13.13
N CYS A 43 10.46 7.85 -12.09
CA CYS A 43 9.91 8.07 -10.75
C CYS A 43 8.79 9.12 -10.75
N ALA A 44 8.99 10.26 -11.44
CA ALA A 44 7.99 11.32 -11.56
C ALA A 44 6.72 10.85 -12.31
N SER A 45 6.90 10.06 -13.37
CA SER A 45 5.80 9.45 -14.12
C SER A 45 5.00 8.46 -13.26
N ALA A 46 5.69 7.57 -12.52
CA ALA A 46 5.06 6.63 -11.61
C ALA A 46 4.27 7.33 -10.50
N LEU A 47 4.83 8.38 -9.90
CA LEU A 47 4.16 9.21 -8.90
C LEU A 47 2.88 9.84 -9.47
N THR A 48 2.98 10.43 -10.66
CA THR A 48 1.84 11.04 -11.36
C THR A 48 0.73 10.02 -11.61
N HIS A 49 1.09 8.79 -12.01
CA HIS A 49 0.12 7.72 -12.23
C HIS A 49 -0.56 7.28 -10.92
N ILE A 50 0.19 7.09 -9.83
CA ILE A 50 -0.36 6.70 -8.53
C ILE A 50 -1.35 7.76 -8.01
N VAL A 51 -0.93 9.04 -8.04
CA VAL A 51 -1.73 10.17 -7.58
C VAL A 51 -2.94 10.40 -8.49
N SER A 52 -2.83 10.21 -9.80
CA SER A 52 -3.97 10.42 -10.72
C SER A 52 -4.84 9.18 -10.89
N SER A 53 -4.48 8.06 -10.25
CA SER A 53 -5.15 6.78 -10.46
C SER A 53 -6.64 6.82 -10.11
N ARG A 54 -7.44 6.12 -10.90
CA ARG A 54 -8.86 5.88 -10.60
C ARG A 54 -9.03 5.17 -9.26
N ALA A 55 -8.10 4.28 -8.90
CA ALA A 55 -8.13 3.57 -7.62
C ALA A 55 -8.08 4.56 -6.44
N ARG A 56 -7.12 5.50 -6.44
CA ARG A 56 -7.03 6.52 -5.38
C ARG A 56 -8.32 7.35 -5.28
N ARG A 57 -8.84 7.83 -6.41
CA ARG A 57 -10.07 8.64 -6.43
C ARG A 57 -11.27 7.88 -5.86
N ASP A 58 -11.45 6.63 -6.25
CA ASP A 58 -12.60 5.83 -5.79
C ASP A 58 -12.50 5.46 -4.31
N ILE A 59 -11.29 5.25 -3.77
CA ILE A 59 -11.05 5.01 -2.34
C ILE A 59 -11.44 6.25 -1.52
N LEU A 60 -10.98 7.44 -1.93
CA LEU A 60 -11.32 8.69 -1.25
C LEU A 60 -12.82 8.99 -1.34
N ALA A 61 -13.45 8.73 -2.49
CA ALA A 61 -14.89 8.88 -2.66
C ALA A 61 -15.68 7.93 -1.74
N GLU A 62 -15.24 6.69 -1.58
CA GLU A 62 -15.89 5.75 -0.65
C GLU A 62 -15.74 6.19 0.82
N ARG A 63 -14.56 6.70 1.21
CA ARG A 63 -14.36 7.27 2.55
C ARG A 63 -15.31 8.44 2.80
N MET A 64 -15.45 9.36 1.84
CA MET A 64 -16.43 10.45 1.92
C MET A 64 -17.87 9.95 1.99
N ARG A 65 -18.22 8.87 1.26
CA ARG A 65 -19.55 8.26 1.32
C ARG A 65 -19.82 7.66 2.70
N GLN A 66 -18.86 6.98 3.31
CA GLN A 66 -18.98 6.43 4.67
C GLN A 66 -19.27 7.54 5.68
N VAL A 67 -18.53 8.66 5.60
CA VAL A 67 -18.77 9.83 6.46
C VAL A 67 -20.16 10.43 6.22
N SER A 68 -20.51 10.72 4.96
CA SER A 68 -21.71 11.50 4.61
C SER A 68 -23.02 10.71 4.63
N ALA A 69 -22.97 9.40 4.29
CA ALA A 69 -24.17 8.57 4.17
C ALA A 69 -24.34 7.56 5.31
N GLU A 70 -23.24 7.08 5.91
CA GLU A 70 -23.29 6.09 7.01
C GLU A 70 -23.04 6.72 8.38
N GLY A 71 -22.62 7.99 8.45
CA GLY A 71 -22.37 8.69 9.70
C GLY A 71 -21.08 8.26 10.40
N TYR A 72 -20.15 7.61 9.68
CA TYR A 72 -18.82 7.23 10.19
C TYR A 72 -17.93 8.47 10.27
N SER A 73 -18.30 9.37 11.17
CA SER A 73 -17.53 10.56 11.53
C SER A 73 -16.17 10.20 12.14
N PHE A 74 -15.27 11.17 12.23
CA PHE A 74 -13.98 10.97 12.87
C PHE A 74 -14.14 10.61 14.36
N GLU A 75 -15.14 11.19 15.02
CA GLU A 75 -15.50 10.90 16.40
C GLU A 75 -16.10 9.50 16.55
N HIS A 76 -16.90 9.05 15.58
CA HIS A 76 -17.36 7.67 15.52
C HIS A 76 -16.17 6.71 15.45
N ASP A 77 -15.23 6.97 14.56
CA ASP A 77 -14.05 6.14 14.36
C ASP A 77 -13.15 6.11 15.60
N ASP A 78 -13.02 7.22 16.33
CA ASP A 78 -12.29 7.29 17.60
C ASP A 78 -12.84 6.31 18.66
N ASN A 79 -14.12 5.94 18.59
CA ASN A 79 -14.71 4.96 19.50
C ASN A 79 -14.31 3.51 19.18
N HIS A 80 -13.70 3.25 18.03
CA HIS A 80 -13.28 1.91 17.58
C HIS A 80 -11.83 1.56 17.96
N ALA A 81 -11.49 1.73 19.24
CA ALA A 81 -10.11 1.63 19.73
C ALA A 81 -9.50 0.20 19.75
N ARG A 82 -10.30 -0.84 19.50
CA ARG A 82 -9.86 -2.26 19.58
C ARG A 82 -9.44 -2.84 18.22
N GLY A 83 -9.13 -1.99 17.24
CA GLY A 83 -8.76 -2.41 15.89
C GLY A 83 -9.95 -2.89 15.05
N GLU A 84 -11.17 -2.48 15.40
CA GLU A 84 -12.40 -2.91 14.73
C GLU A 84 -12.41 -2.44 13.27
N LEU A 85 -11.97 -1.20 12.99
CA LEU A 85 -11.85 -0.69 11.61
C LEU A 85 -10.91 -1.55 10.76
N ALA A 86 -9.77 -1.96 11.32
CA ALA A 86 -8.83 -2.86 10.65
C ALA A 86 -9.40 -4.27 10.45
N ALA A 87 -10.12 -4.81 11.44
CA ALA A 87 -10.77 -6.11 11.33
C ALA A 87 -11.85 -6.12 10.23
N ALA A 88 -12.69 -5.09 10.18
CA ALA A 88 -13.68 -4.92 9.12
C ALA A 88 -13.02 -4.76 7.74
N ALA A 89 -11.93 -4.01 7.65
CA ALA A 89 -11.15 -3.88 6.42
C ALA A 89 -10.59 -5.23 5.94
N ALA A 90 -10.05 -6.04 6.85
CA ALA A 90 -9.56 -7.38 6.54
C ALA A 90 -10.69 -8.27 5.98
N CYS A 91 -11.90 -8.19 6.54
CA CYS A 91 -13.05 -8.92 6.01
C CYS A 91 -13.35 -8.54 4.54
N TYR A 92 -13.23 -7.28 4.16
CA TYR A 92 -13.40 -6.88 2.76
C TYR A 92 -12.18 -7.23 1.88
N ALA A 93 -10.97 -7.19 2.44
CA ALA A 93 -9.73 -7.45 1.72
C ALA A 93 -9.52 -8.92 1.34
N LEU A 94 -10.01 -9.88 2.13
CA LEU A 94 -9.80 -11.29 1.84
C LEU A 94 -10.52 -11.76 0.55
N PRO A 95 -9.88 -12.62 -0.27
CA PRO A 95 -10.51 -13.15 -1.49
C PRO A 95 -11.57 -14.21 -1.16
N VAL A 96 -12.54 -14.38 -2.07
CA VAL A 96 -13.63 -15.36 -1.92
C VAL A 96 -13.13 -16.76 -1.64
N ALA A 97 -11.98 -17.16 -2.20
CA ALA A 97 -11.42 -18.48 -1.98
C ALA A 97 -11.00 -18.75 -0.52
N VAL A 98 -10.63 -17.72 0.26
CA VAL A 98 -10.48 -17.80 1.73
C VAL A 98 -11.86 -18.03 2.36
N TYR A 99 -12.89 -17.33 1.85
CA TYR A 99 -14.27 -17.41 2.32
C TYR A 99 -14.96 -18.76 2.04
N THR A 100 -14.61 -19.43 0.94
CA THR A 100 -15.23 -20.70 0.52
C THR A 100 -14.40 -21.91 0.93
N GLY A 101 -13.22 -21.72 1.53
CA GLY A 101 -12.30 -22.81 1.84
C GLY A 101 -11.71 -23.47 0.59
N CYS A 102 -11.72 -22.77 -0.55
CA CYS A 102 -11.23 -23.27 -1.83
C CYS A 102 -9.73 -23.00 -2.07
N LEU A 103 -9.06 -22.27 -1.18
CA LEU A 103 -7.60 -22.24 -1.12
C LEU A 103 -7.10 -23.50 -0.40
N ALA A 104 -6.94 -24.60 -1.13
CA ALA A 104 -6.11 -25.73 -0.69
C ALA A 104 -4.86 -25.79 -1.59
N PRO A 105 -3.65 -26.07 -1.04
CA PRO A 105 -3.40 -27.26 -0.23
C PRO A 105 -2.96 -26.95 1.21
N PHE A 106 -3.90 -26.55 2.07
CA PHE A 106 -3.86 -26.74 3.52
C PHE A 106 -5.30 -27.14 3.94
N PRO A 107 -5.49 -28.07 4.88
CA PRO A 107 -6.42 -29.20 4.72
C PRO A 107 -7.91 -28.80 4.61
N PRO A 108 -8.70 -29.59 3.87
CA PRO A 108 -10.06 -29.25 3.51
C PRO A 108 -10.97 -29.50 4.72
N ARG A 109 -11.43 -28.43 5.37
CA ARG A 109 -12.63 -28.48 6.22
C ARG A 109 -13.55 -27.35 5.81
N GLY A 110 -14.66 -27.75 5.20
CA GLY A 110 -15.64 -26.89 4.57
C GLY A 110 -16.22 -25.82 5.47
N THR A 111 -16.92 -24.86 4.85
CA THR A 111 -17.67 -23.77 5.50
C THR A 111 -16.88 -22.81 6.39
N LEU A 112 -15.54 -22.85 6.39
CA LEU A 112 -14.75 -22.05 7.33
C LEU A 112 -14.76 -20.55 7.02
N GLY A 113 -14.89 -20.17 5.76
CA GLY A 113 -14.61 -18.78 5.43
C GLY A 113 -15.79 -17.82 5.61
N LEU A 114 -17.04 -18.17 5.29
CA LEU A 114 -18.20 -17.36 5.71
C LEU A 114 -18.32 -17.31 7.26
N LYS A 115 -17.89 -18.38 7.94
CA LYS A 115 -17.75 -18.40 9.41
C LYS A 115 -16.67 -17.42 9.88
N LEU A 116 -15.53 -17.33 9.20
CA LEU A 116 -14.47 -16.39 9.55
C LEU A 116 -14.94 -14.93 9.45
N ALA A 117 -15.69 -14.57 8.41
CA ALA A 117 -16.32 -13.25 8.34
C ALA A 117 -17.24 -13.02 9.54
N ASN A 118 -18.12 -13.97 9.88
CA ASN A 118 -19.00 -13.84 11.06
C ASN A 118 -18.26 -13.81 12.40
N HIS A 119 -17.05 -14.35 12.49
CA HIS A 119 -16.23 -14.36 13.71
C HIS A 119 -15.28 -13.16 13.83
N VAL A 120 -14.83 -12.60 12.71
CA VAL A 120 -13.85 -11.50 12.65
C VAL A 120 -14.53 -10.16 12.41
N TRP A 121 -15.73 -10.15 11.81
CA TRP A 121 -16.50 -8.94 11.63
C TRP A 121 -16.86 -8.34 12.99
N PRO A 122 -16.44 -7.10 13.27
CA PRO A 122 -16.54 -6.51 14.61
C PRO A 122 -17.94 -6.01 14.95
N TRP A 123 -18.82 -5.86 13.96
CA TRP A 123 -20.14 -5.25 14.13
C TRP A 123 -21.27 -6.28 14.06
N ALA A 124 -22.52 -5.80 14.08
CA ALA A 124 -23.72 -6.63 14.18
C ALA A 124 -23.66 -7.87 13.27
N PRO A 125 -23.90 -9.08 13.80
CA PRO A 125 -23.88 -10.31 13.02
C PRO A 125 -24.78 -10.20 11.78
N GLY A 126 -24.25 -10.60 10.63
CA GLY A 126 -25.00 -10.53 9.37
C GLY A 126 -25.20 -9.12 8.80
N SER A 127 -24.50 -8.09 9.30
CA SER A 127 -24.42 -6.77 8.63
C SER A 127 -23.36 -6.74 7.51
N PHE A 128 -22.42 -7.69 7.50
CA PHE A 128 -21.43 -7.81 6.44
C PHE A 128 -22.09 -8.09 5.08
N ARG A 129 -21.75 -7.26 4.09
CA ARG A 129 -22.27 -7.33 2.71
C ARG A 129 -21.12 -7.14 1.72
N ARG A 130 -20.78 -8.20 0.98
CA ARG A 130 -19.85 -8.16 -0.14
C ARG A 130 -20.55 -7.64 -1.40
N LYS A 131 -19.80 -6.99 -2.29
CA LYS A 131 -20.23 -6.62 -3.63
C LYS A 131 -19.29 -7.24 -4.66
N SER A 132 -18.86 -6.50 -5.68
CA SER A 132 -17.79 -6.93 -6.56
C SER A 132 -16.44 -6.91 -5.83
N ARG A 133 -15.47 -7.68 -6.33
CA ARG A 133 -14.12 -7.74 -5.75
C ARG A 133 -13.46 -6.37 -5.67
N ARG A 134 -13.64 -5.54 -6.70
CA ARG A 134 -13.07 -4.18 -6.74
C ARG A 134 -13.72 -3.28 -5.69
N GLU A 135 -15.04 -3.31 -5.56
CA GLU A 135 -15.76 -2.50 -4.57
C GLU A 135 -15.43 -2.93 -3.13
N ASP A 136 -15.30 -4.23 -2.88
CA ASP A 136 -14.86 -4.73 -1.58
C ASP A 136 -13.46 -4.19 -1.24
N LEU A 137 -12.51 -4.23 -2.17
CA LEU A 137 -11.16 -3.70 -1.94
C LEU A 137 -11.16 -2.18 -1.71
N ILE A 138 -12.04 -1.44 -2.38
CA ILE A 138 -12.21 0.00 -2.17
C ILE A 138 -12.73 0.27 -0.76
N ARG A 139 -13.73 -0.49 -0.30
CA ARG A 139 -14.26 -0.40 1.07
C ARG A 139 -13.21 -0.76 2.12
N ALA A 140 -12.43 -1.82 1.88
CA ALA A 140 -11.32 -2.19 2.75
C ALA A 140 -10.32 -1.05 2.89
N ALA A 141 -9.88 -0.46 1.77
CA ALA A 141 -8.94 0.64 1.77
C ALA A 141 -9.50 1.90 2.47
N ALA A 142 -10.78 2.22 2.26
CA ALA A 142 -11.43 3.33 2.96
C ALA A 142 -11.47 3.13 4.48
N LEU A 143 -11.75 1.90 4.95
CA LEU A 143 -11.70 1.55 6.38
C LEU A 143 -10.28 1.58 6.95
N LEU A 144 -9.27 1.21 6.16
CA LEU A 144 -7.86 1.35 6.58
C LEU A 144 -7.44 2.83 6.70
N ILE A 145 -7.88 3.69 5.77
CA ILE A 145 -7.67 5.14 5.90
C ILE A 145 -8.30 5.65 7.20
N ALA A 146 -9.53 5.23 7.50
CA ALA A 146 -10.21 5.60 8.74
C ALA A 146 -9.41 5.21 10.00
N GLU A 147 -8.86 4.00 10.03
CA GLU A 147 -8.04 3.53 11.15
C GLU A 147 -6.71 4.30 11.27
N VAL A 148 -6.05 4.58 10.14
CA VAL A 148 -4.80 5.37 10.15
C VAL A 148 -5.09 6.80 10.61
N GLU A 149 -6.15 7.44 10.11
CA GLU A 149 -6.57 8.77 10.56
C GLU A 149 -6.85 8.80 12.07
N ARG A 150 -7.43 7.73 12.62
CA ARG A 150 -7.66 7.57 14.06
C ARG A 150 -6.35 7.48 14.83
N LEU A 151 -5.39 6.69 14.35
CA LEU A 151 -4.06 6.57 14.95
C LEU A 151 -3.29 7.89 14.90
N ASP A 152 -3.30 8.58 13.76
CA ASP A 152 -2.67 9.89 13.58
C ASP A 152 -3.21 10.91 14.59
N ARG A 153 -4.52 10.91 14.85
CA ARG A 153 -5.13 11.76 15.89
C ARG A 153 -4.64 11.42 17.29
N LEU A 154 -4.43 10.14 17.60
CA LEU A 154 -3.89 9.72 18.90
C LEU A 154 -2.43 10.15 19.07
N GLU A 155 -1.61 10.07 18.02
CA GLU A 155 -0.22 10.53 18.05
C GLU A 155 -0.10 12.02 18.32
N VAL A 156 -1.03 12.83 17.80
CA VAL A 156 -1.07 14.29 18.07
C VAL A 156 -1.52 14.58 19.51
N ARG A 157 -2.46 13.81 20.07
CA ARG A 157 -2.97 14.01 21.45
C ARG A 157 -1.98 13.55 22.53
N GLY A 158 -1.06 12.64 22.22
CA GLY A 158 -0.06 12.10 23.15
C GLY A 158 1.24 12.92 23.24
N LYS A 159 1.37 14.00 22.45
CA LYS A 159 2.46 14.98 22.50
C LYS A 159 2.04 16.21 23.29
#